data_AF-D6TZV6-F1
#
_entry.id   AF-D6TZV6-F1
#
_cell.length_a   1.000
_cell.length_b   1.000
_cell.length_c   1.000
_cell.angle_alpha   90.00
_cell.angle_beta   90.00
_cell.angle_gamma   90.00
#
_symmetry.space_group_name_H-M   'P 1'
#
loop_
_entity.id
_entity.type
_entity.pdbx_description
1 polymer ?
#
loop_
_entity_poly.entity_id
_entity_poly.type
_entity_poly.pdbx_seq_one_letter_code
_entity_poly.pdbx_strand_id
1 'polypeptide(L)' 'MVVLRPILNAIKAVYNFIVGDMIILVGILIAFILLALIYTVSALAALRPFSGFILIIAALVVLIATLSREAYSRHR' A
#
# COMPACT_ATOMS: atom_id res chain seq x y z
N MET A 1 33.43 5.83 -0.62
CA MET A 1 32.22 6.68 -0.79
C MET A 1 31.41 6.41 -2.07
N VAL A 2 31.89 5.62 -3.03
CA VAL A 2 31.19 5.40 -4.33
C VAL A 2 29.94 4.51 -4.19
N VAL A 3 29.96 3.49 -3.34
CA VAL A 3 28.85 2.52 -3.18
C VAL A 3 27.73 3.02 -2.25
N LEU A 4 28.04 3.92 -1.31
CA LEU A 4 27.06 4.42 -0.35
C LEU A 4 26.00 5.31 -1.02
N ARG A 5 26.39 6.06 -2.06
CA ARG A 5 25.50 6.97 -2.82
C ARG A 5 24.33 6.25 -3.52
N PRO A 6 24.53 5.20 -4.33
CA PRO A 6 23.43 4.51 -5.01
C PRO A 6 22.47 3.82 -4.03
N ILE A 7 22.98 3.25 -2.93
CA ILE A 7 22.14 2.63 -1.90
C ILE A 7 21.24 3.69 -1.25
N LEU A 8 21.79 4.85 -0.89
CA LEU A 8 21.02 5.95 -0.31
C LEU A 8 19.92 6.44 -1.26
N ASN A 9 20.20 6.48 -2.56
CA ASN A 9 19.23 6.89 -3.58
C ASN A 9 18.10 5.86 -3.74
N ALA A 10 18.42 4.57 -3.74
CA ALA A 10 17.41 3.51 -3.78
C ALA A 10 16.48 3.57 -2.56
N ILE A 11 17.04 3.73 -1.36
CA ILE A 11 16.25 3.88 -0.12
C ILE A 11 15.34 5.11 -0.20
N LYS A 12 15.86 6.25 -0.66
CA LYS A 12 15.05 7.47 -0.84
C LYS A 12 13.93 7.29 -1.87
N ALA A 13 14.19 6.56 -2.96
CA ALA A 13 13.18 6.26 -3.96
C ALA A 13 12.05 5.40 -3.36
N VAL A 14 12.39 4.38 -2.58
CA VAL A 14 11.40 3.54 -1.88
C VAL A 14 10.63 4.36 -0.83
N TYR A 15 11.29 5.25 -0.09
CA TYR A 15 10.60 6.12 0.86
C TYR A 15 9.61 7.07 0.16
N ASN A 16 10.06 7.73 -0.91
CA ASN A 16 9.19 8.62 -1.69
C ASN A 16 8.06 7.86 -2.38
N PHE A 17 8.28 6.61 -2.76
CA PHE A 17 7.22 5.72 -3.26
C PHE A 17 6.19 5.44 -2.15
N ILE A 18 6.62 4.91 -0.99
CA ILE A 18 5.70 4.50 0.08
C ILE A 18 4.97 5.69 0.71
N VAL A 19 5.67 6.81 0.95
CA VAL A 19 5.14 7.96 1.70
C VAL A 19 4.66 9.08 0.78
N GLY A 20 5.29 9.25 -0.38
CA GLY A 20 4.95 10.31 -1.33
C GLY A 20 3.83 9.96 -2.30
N ASP A 21 3.40 8.69 -2.36
CA ASP A 21 2.34 8.27 -3.26
C ASP A 21 0.93 8.38 -2.63
N MET A 22 0.10 9.26 -3.20
CA MET A 22 -1.29 9.45 -2.80
C MET A 22 -2.14 8.16 -2.89
N ILE A 23 -1.84 7.25 -3.84
CA ILE A 23 -2.57 5.98 -3.98
C ILE A 23 -2.26 5.07 -2.80
N ILE A 24 -1.00 5.00 -2.38
CA ILE A 24 -0.60 4.22 -1.21
C ILE A 24 -1.24 4.80 0.05
N LEU A 25 -1.23 6.12 0.21
CA LEU A 25 -1.85 6.79 1.35
C LEU A 25 -3.35 6.47 1.45
N VAL A 26 -4.09 6.65 0.35
CA VAL A 26 -5.53 6.35 0.29
C VAL A 26 -5.79 4.85 0.49
N GLY A 27 -4.95 3.99 -0.10
CA GLY A 27 -5.05 2.54 0.03
C GLY A 27 -4.91 2.07 1.48
N ILE A 28 -3.92 2.59 2.20
CA ILE A 28 -3.70 2.31 3.62
C ILE A 28 -4.89 2.81 4.46
N LEU A 29 -5.37 4.03 4.19
CA LEU A 29 -6.52 4.58 4.89
C LEU A 29 -7.77 3.70 4.73
N ILE A 30 -8.06 3.26 3.50
CA ILE A 30 -9.17 2.33 3.21
C ILE A 30 -8.97 1.00 3.95
N ALA A 31 -7.74 0.45 3.98
CA ALA A 31 -7.47 -0.80 4.67
C ALA A 31 -7.76 -0.70 6.18
N PHE A 32 -7.39 0.40 6.82
CA PHE A 32 -7.72 0.66 8.23
C PHE A 32 -9.22 0.83 8.46
N ILE A 33 -9.92 1.53 7.57
CA ILE A 33 -11.38 1.69 7.63
C ILE A 33 -12.08 0.32 7.52
N LEU A 34 -11.66 -0.52 6.57
CA LEU A 34 -12.19 -1.87 6.40
C LEU A 34 -11.95 -2.72 7.64
N LEU A 35 -10.73 -2.66 8.21
CA LEU A 35 -10.42 -3.39 9.43
C LEU A 35 -11.29 -2.91 10.60
N ALA A 36 -11.42 -1.59 10.77
CA ALA A 36 -12.30 -1.02 11.78
C ALA A 36 -13.73 -1.53 11.62
N LEU A 37 -14.26 -1.54 10.39
CA LEU A 37 -15.61 -2.01 10.09
C LEU A 37 -15.80 -3.50 10.43
N ILE A 38 -14.83 -4.35 10.10
CA ILE A 38 -14.86 -5.80 10.40
C ILE A 38 -14.92 -6.05 11.91
N TYR A 39 -14.25 -5.21 12.71
CA TYR A 39 -14.19 -5.35 14.16
C TYR A 39 -15.33 -4.64 14.90
N THR A 40 -15.92 -3.58 14.34
CA THR A 40 -17.02 -2.83 15.00
C THR A 40 -18.41 -3.29 14.57
N VAL A 41 -18.59 -3.75 13.33
CA VAL A 41 -19.92 -4.13 12.80
C VAL A 41 -20.18 -5.61 13.01
N SER A 42 -21.26 -5.94 13.72
CA SER A 42 -21.65 -7.32 14.03
C SER A 42 -21.96 -8.16 12.77
N ALA A 43 -22.53 -7.54 11.73
CA ALA A 43 -22.81 -8.21 10.45
C ALA A 43 -21.52 -8.69 9.73
N LEU A 44 -20.37 -8.06 9.99
CA LEU A 44 -19.09 -8.45 9.40
C LEU A 44 -18.29 -9.42 10.30
N ALA A 45 -18.86 -9.88 11.41
CA ALA A 45 -18.13 -10.72 12.37
C ALA A 45 -17.56 -12.01 11.75
N ALA A 46 -18.24 -12.59 10.76
CA ALA A 46 -17.79 -13.78 10.05
C ALA A 46 -16.49 -13.57 9.24
N LEU A 47 -16.13 -12.31 8.93
CA LEU A 47 -14.93 -11.97 8.16
C LEU A 47 -13.68 -11.79 9.03
N ARG A 48 -13.83 -11.68 10.36
CA ARG A 48 -12.71 -11.44 11.29
C ARG A 48 -11.57 -12.46 11.17
N PRO A 49 -11.82 -13.78 11.04
CA PRO A 49 -10.75 -14.77 10.87
C PRO A 49 -9.92 -14.56 9.59
N PHE A 50 -10.53 -13.96 8.57
CA PHE A 50 -9.91 -13.71 7.27
C PHE A 50 -9.34 -12.30 7.13
N SER A 51 -9.40 -11.47 8.17
CA SER A 51 -8.94 -10.08 8.15
C SER A 51 -7.50 -9.94 7.66
N GLY A 52 -6.59 -10.82 8.09
CA GLY A 52 -5.20 -10.84 7.60
C GLY A 52 -5.11 -11.07 6.09
N PHE A 53 -5.88 -12.03 5.55
CA PHE A 53 -5.91 -12.30 4.11
C PHE A 53 -6.50 -11.14 3.31
N ILE A 54 -7.56 -10.51 3.83
CA ILE A 54 -8.18 -9.31 3.25
C ILE A 54 -7.14 -8.17 3.15
N LEU A 55 -6.35 -7.94 4.21
CA LEU A 55 -5.30 -6.93 4.21
C LEU A 55 -4.18 -7.23 3.20
N ILE A 56 -3.78 -8.49 3.06
CA ILE A 56 -2.79 -8.90 2.05
C ILE A 56 -3.30 -8.58 0.64
N ILE A 57 -4.53 -8.97 0.31
CA ILE A 57 -5.13 -8.67 -0.99
C ILE A 57 -5.23 -7.16 -1.21
N ALA A 58 -5.70 -6.42 -0.21
CA ALA A 58 -5.81 -4.96 -0.29
C ALA A 58 -4.44 -4.31 -0.57
N ALA A 59 -3.39 -4.74 0.14
CA ALA A 59 -2.04 -4.26 -0.08
C ALA A 59 -1.53 -4.57 -1.50
N LEU A 60 -1.77 -5.79 -2.00
CA LEU A 60 -1.39 -6.17 -3.37
C LEU A 60 -2.10 -5.30 -4.40
N VAL A 61 -3.41 -5.07 -4.25
CA VAL A 61 -4.19 -4.21 -5.16
C VAL A 61 -3.65 -2.78 -5.16
N VAL A 62 -3.35 -2.22 -3.99
CA VAL A 62 -2.79 -0.86 -3.86
C VAL A 62 -1.42 -0.77 -4.51
N LEU A 63 -0.54 -1.75 -4.28
CA LEU A 63 0.78 -1.80 -4.90
C LEU A 63 0.68 -1.93 -6.42
N ILE A 64 -0.18 -2.81 -6.93
CA ILE A 64 -0.40 -2.97 -8.38
C ILE A 64 -0.91 -1.67 -8.99
N ALA A 65 -1.90 -1.02 -8.36
CA ALA A 65 -2.44 0.25 -8.84
C ALA A 65 -1.36 1.34 -8.88
N THR A 66 -0.54 1.39 -7.84
CA THR A 66 0.55 2.36 -7.72
C THR A 66 1.62 2.15 -8.79
N LEU A 67 2.16 0.92 -8.88
CA LEU A 67 3.16 0.55 -9.87
C LEU A 67 2.64 0.72 -11.30
N SER A 68 1.38 0.40 -11.56
CA SER A 68 0.76 0.59 -12.88
C SER A 68 0.72 2.07 -13.26
N ARG A 69 0.37 2.95 -12.32
CA ARG A 69 0.40 4.39 -12.55
C ARG A 69 1.81 4.89 -12.84
N GLU A 70 2.79 4.47 -12.06
CA GLU A 70 4.18 4.89 -12.27
C GLU A 70 4.75 4.39 -13.60
N ALA A 71 4.50 3.12 -13.93
CA ALA A 71 4.93 2.54 -15.21
C ALA A 71 4.30 3.27 -16.40
N TYR A 72 3.02 3.64 -16.30
CA TYR A 72 2.35 4.42 -17.34
C TYR A 72 2.84 5.87 -17.40
N SER A 73 3.09 6.51 -16.26
CA SER A 73 3.62 7.88 -16.21
C SER A 73 5.04 7.99 -16.76
N ARG A 74 5.84 6.92 -16.70
CA ARG A 74 7.18 6.86 -17.33
C ARG A 74 7.14 6.73 -18.85
N HIS A 75 6.00 6.34 -19.42
CA HIS A 75 5.82 6.17 -20.87
C HIS A 75 5.32 7.44 -21.58
N ARG A 76 5.03 8.52 -20.85
CA ARG A 76 4.82 9.87 -21.40
C ARG A 76 6.04 10.74 -21.11
#